data_AF-A0A3E0VS22-F1
#
_entry.id   AF-A0A3E0VS22-F1
#
_cell.length_a   1.000
_cell.length_b   1.000
_cell.length_c   1.000
_cell.angle_alpha   90.00
_cell.angle_beta   90.00
_cell.angle_gamma   90.00
#
_symmetry.space_group_name_H-M   'P 1'
#
loop_
_entity.id
_entity.type
_entity.pdbx_description
1 polymer ?
#
loop_
_entity_poly.entity_id
_entity_poly.type
_entity_poly.pdbx_seq_one_letter_code
_entity_poly.pdbx_strand_id
1 'polypeptide(L)'
;MVVALASLDPGFGIWMTLAALIVIGLGMTALVYGAVALLVKIDDIGLRLMKNPARRVRRTGARIVASMPAVFRVISVVRTVAMLWVGGHLVIANLAETFWHAPYDLVHVVTHAIEAAGPVVVWIADTALWAIFGLVLGAIVVAIMAGVSRILRRGRKVSAPTSG
;
A
#
# COMPACT_ATOMS: atom_id res chain seq x y z
N MET A 1 10.52 6.78 1.41
CA MET A 1 11.37 7.90 1.87
C MET A 1 10.57 8.98 2.60
N VAL A 2 9.46 9.49 2.03
CA VAL A 2 8.61 10.50 2.71
C VAL A 2 8.14 10.05 4.10
N VAL A 3 7.64 8.81 4.22
CA VAL A 3 7.22 8.25 5.53
C VAL A 3 8.39 8.16 6.52
N ALA A 4 9.57 7.77 6.06
CA ALA A 4 10.76 7.70 6.90
C ALA A 4 11.18 9.10 7.37
N LEU A 5 11.18 10.08 6.48
CA LEU A 5 11.49 11.47 6.81
C LEU A 5 10.50 12.04 7.84
N ALA A 6 9.20 11.76 7.69
CA ALA A 6 8.17 12.20 8.63
C ALA A 6 8.29 11.55 10.03
N SER A 7 8.98 10.40 10.13
CA SER A 7 9.20 9.71 11.41
C SER A 7 10.49 10.09 12.12
N LEU A 8 11.38 10.83 11.47
CA LEU A 8 12.64 11.27 12.07
C LEU A 8 12.41 12.49 12.96
N ASP A 9 13.17 12.56 14.06
CA ASP A 9 13.09 13.68 15.01
C ASP A 9 13.51 15.00 14.34
N PRO A 10 12.70 16.08 14.43
CA PRO A 10 13.08 17.40 13.91
C PRO A 10 14.39 17.95 14.47
N GLY A 11 14.83 17.48 15.64
CA GLY A 11 16.11 17.87 16.25
C GLY A 11 17.35 17.27 15.58
N PHE A 12 17.20 16.34 14.64
CA PHE A 12 18.34 15.74 13.94
C PHE A 12 19.00 16.72 12.96
N GLY A 13 20.31 16.90 13.12
CA GLY A 13 21.12 17.62 12.15
C GLY A 13 21.10 16.96 10.77
N ILE A 14 21.28 17.76 9.71
CA ILE A 14 21.09 17.32 8.32
C ILE A 14 21.90 16.08 7.94
N TRP A 15 23.09 15.93 8.51
CA TRP A 15 23.98 14.79 8.29
C TRP A 15 23.45 13.49 8.88
N MET A 16 22.80 13.55 10.04
CA MET A 16 22.22 12.38 10.70
C MET A 16 20.94 11.95 10.01
N THR A 17 20.09 12.90 9.61
CA THR A 17 18.92 12.64 8.77
C THR A 17 19.32 12.00 7.45
N LEU A 18 20.34 12.53 6.76
CA LEU A 18 20.84 11.96 5.52
C LEU A 18 21.33 10.52 5.70
N ALA A 19 22.12 10.26 6.74
CA ALA A 19 22.61 8.92 7.04
C ALA A 19 21.46 7.94 7.31
N ALA A 20 20.45 8.34 8.09
CA ALA A 20 19.27 7.53 8.37
C ALA A 20 18.48 7.21 7.10
N LEU A 21 18.25 8.20 6.22
CA LEU A 21 17.54 8.00 4.96
C LEU A 21 18.31 7.08 4.00
N ILE A 22 19.64 7.16 3.96
CA ILE A 22 20.47 6.25 3.16
C ILE A 22 20.30 4.81 3.67
N VAL A 23 20.42 4.59 4.99
CA VAL A 23 20.29 3.26 5.59
C VAL A 23 18.90 2.69 5.35
N ILE A 24 17.84 3.46 5.62
CA ILE A 24 16.45 3.02 5.42
C ILE A 24 16.19 2.78 3.93
N GLY A 25 16.66 3.67 3.05
CA GLY A 25 16.47 3.56 1.60
C GLY A 25 17.12 2.30 1.03
N LEU A 26 18.39 2.06 1.36
CA LEU A 26 19.12 0.87 0.92
C LEU A 26 18.54 -0.40 1.56
N GLY A 27 18.23 -0.36 2.86
CA GLY A 27 17.63 -1.48 3.59
C GLY A 27 16.28 -1.89 3.00
N MET A 28 15.39 -0.92 2.74
CA MET A 28 14.09 -1.19 2.12
C MET A 28 14.24 -1.68 0.67
N THR A 29 15.21 -1.14 -0.08
CA THR A 29 15.49 -1.62 -1.44
C THR A 29 15.94 -3.08 -1.41
N ALA A 30 16.93 -3.41 -0.59
CA ALA A 30 17.42 -4.77 -0.44
C ALA A 30 16.30 -5.72 0.03
N LEU A 31 15.47 -5.29 0.98
CA LEU A 31 14.35 -6.08 1.50
C LEU A 31 13.29 -6.35 0.44
N VAL A 32 12.82 -5.33 -0.26
CA VAL A 32 11.75 -5.46 -1.27
C VAL A 32 12.24 -6.29 -2.47
N TYR A 33 13.41 -5.94 -3.03
CA TYR A 33 13.96 -6.68 -4.17
C TYR A 33 14.42 -8.08 -3.77
N GLY A 34 14.94 -8.26 -2.56
CA GLY A 34 15.29 -9.57 -2.01
C GLY A 34 14.08 -10.48 -1.85
N ALA A 35 12.97 -9.96 -1.32
CA ALA A 35 11.72 -10.70 -1.22
C ALA A 35 11.17 -11.09 -2.61
N VAL A 36 11.22 -10.18 -3.58
CA VAL A 36 10.83 -10.46 -4.98
C VAL A 36 11.75 -11.51 -5.61
N ALA A 37 13.06 -11.42 -5.41
CA ALA A 37 14.03 -12.39 -5.92
C ALA A 37 13.80 -13.78 -5.32
N LEU A 38 13.47 -13.86 -4.02
CA LEU A 38 13.10 -15.11 -3.36
C LEU A 38 11.82 -15.70 -3.97
N LEU A 39 10.81 -14.86 -4.20
CA LEU A 39 9.55 -15.28 -4.82
C LEU A 39 9.78 -15.89 -6.22
N VAL A 40 10.56 -15.21 -7.06
CA VAL A 40 10.93 -15.67 -8.42
C VAL A 40 11.73 -16.97 -8.35
N LYS A 41 12.66 -17.08 -7.39
CA LYS A 41 13.48 -18.28 -7.23
C LYS A 41 12.66 -19.50 -6.84
N ILE A 42 11.59 -19.33 -6.05
CA ILE A 42 10.67 -20.42 -5.72
C ILE A 42 9.90 -20.89 -6.97
N ASP A 43 9.50 -19.96 -7.86
CA ASP A 43 8.86 -20.29 -9.14
C ASP A 43 9.79 -21.11 -10.05
N ASP A 44 11.04 -20.65 -10.20
CA ASP A 44 12.08 -21.36 -10.97
C ASP A 44 12.34 -22.78 -10.44
N ILE A 45 12.38 -22.95 -9.11
CA ILE A 45 12.53 -24.25 -8.47
C ILE A 45 11.33 -25.15 -8.79
N GLY A 46 10.11 -24.62 -8.77
CA GLY A 46 8.89 -25.33 -9.15
C GLY A 46 8.99 -25.92 -10.57
N LEU A 47 9.43 -25.11 -11.53
CA LEU A 47 9.67 -25.54 -12.91
C LEU A 47 10.77 -26.60 -13.03
N ARG A 48 11.85 -26.47 -12.26
CA ARG A 48 12.93 -27.48 -12.22
C ARG A 48 12.43 -28.82 -11.66
N LEU A 49 11.59 -28.81 -10.63
CA LEU A 49 11.00 -30.02 -10.04
C LEU A 49 10.05 -30.74 -11.01
N MET A 50 9.38 -30.01 -11.90
CA MET A 50 8.51 -30.60 -12.92
C MET A 50 9.28 -31.45 -13.96
N LYS A 51 10.55 -31.13 -14.20
CA LYS A 51 11.42 -31.87 -15.13
C LYS A 51 12.03 -33.14 -14.52
N ASN A 52 11.75 -33.43 -13.25
CA ASN A 52 12.33 -34.57 -12.55
C ASN A 52 11.68 -35.91 -12.99
N PRO A 53 12.47 -36.98 -13.21
CA PRO A 53 11.94 -38.30 -13.59
C PRO A 53 10.99 -38.89 -12.54
N ALA A 54 11.21 -38.62 -11.25
CA ALA A 54 10.39 -39.13 -10.16
C ALA A 54 8.97 -38.54 -10.19
N ARG A 55 7.95 -39.40 -10.35
CA ARG A 55 6.53 -39.02 -10.47
C ARG A 55 6.00 -38.21 -9.29
N ARG A 56 6.51 -38.49 -8.07
CA ARG A 56 6.14 -37.77 -6.84
C ARG A 56 6.69 -36.34 -6.84
N VAL A 57 7.96 -36.18 -7.24
CA VAL A 57 8.65 -34.87 -7.32
C VAL A 57 8.03 -33.99 -8.40
N ARG A 58 7.73 -34.55 -9.57
CA ARG A 58 7.04 -33.85 -10.66
C ARG A 58 5.66 -33.32 -10.27
N ARG A 59 4.86 -34.13 -9.54
CA ARG A 59 3.54 -33.70 -9.03
C ARG A 59 3.67 -32.53 -8.03
N THR A 60 4.68 -32.56 -7.17
CA THR A 60 4.94 -31.45 -6.24
C THR A 60 5.36 -30.18 -6.99
N GLY A 61 6.25 -30.29 -7.98
CA GLY A 61 6.64 -29.15 -8.82
C GLY A 61 5.44 -28.51 -9.56
N ALA A 62 4.56 -29.34 -10.13
CA ALA A 62 3.35 -28.86 -10.80
C ALA A 62 2.38 -28.13 -9.85
N ARG A 63 2.26 -28.60 -8.59
CA ARG A 63 1.45 -27.91 -7.56
C ARG A 63 2.03 -26.56 -7.17
N ILE A 64 3.36 -26.47 -7.05
CA ILE A 64 4.05 -25.21 -6.73
C ILE A 64 3.76 -24.17 -7.82
N VAL A 65 4.00 -24.52 -9.09
CA VAL A 65 3.75 -23.59 -10.23
C VAL A 65 2.27 -23.25 -10.36
N ALA A 66 1.37 -24.23 -10.16
CA ALA A 66 -0.08 -23.96 -10.19
C ALA A 66 -0.55 -23.02 -9.06
N SER A 67 0.19 -22.91 -7.96
CA SER A 67 -0.13 -22.01 -6.85
C SER A 67 0.36 -20.57 -7.05
N MET A 68 1.29 -20.32 -7.98
CA MET A 68 1.84 -18.98 -8.26
C MET A 68 0.77 -17.91 -8.56
N PRO A 69 -0.23 -18.15 -9.43
CA PRO A 69 -1.28 -17.16 -9.69
C PRO A 69 -2.06 -16.76 -8.44
N ALA A 70 -2.29 -17.70 -7.52
CA ALA A 70 -2.98 -17.43 -6.26
C ALA A 70 -2.12 -16.56 -5.34
N VAL A 71 -0.82 -16.86 -5.22
CA VAL A 71 0.13 -16.06 -4.43
C VAL A 71 0.17 -14.62 -4.93
N PHE A 72 0.31 -14.41 -6.25
CA PHE A 72 0.29 -13.06 -6.84
C PHE A 72 -1.03 -12.33 -6.58
N ARG A 73 -2.17 -13.03 -6.66
CA ARG A 73 -3.48 -12.44 -6.36
C ARG A 73 -3.59 -12.01 -4.90
N VAL A 74 -3.16 -12.84 -3.96
CA VAL A 74 -3.15 -12.50 -2.53
C VAL A 74 -2.25 -11.30 -2.26
N ILE A 75 -1.00 -11.32 -2.76
CA ILE A 75 -0.07 -10.19 -2.60
C ILE A 75 -0.65 -8.92 -3.22
N SER A 76 -1.34 -9.01 -4.37
CA SER A 76 -2.00 -7.87 -4.98
C SER A 76 -3.09 -7.29 -4.10
N VAL A 77 -3.97 -8.12 -3.54
CA VAL A 77 -5.04 -7.67 -2.64
C VAL A 77 -4.45 -7.04 -1.39
N VAL A 78 -3.49 -7.71 -0.75
CA VAL A 78 -2.80 -7.21 0.45
C VAL A 78 -2.15 -5.87 0.15
N ARG A 79 -1.47 -5.72 -1.00
CA ARG A 79 -0.88 -4.44 -1.43
C ARG A 79 -1.93 -3.35 -1.56
N THR A 80 -3.05 -3.63 -2.22
CA THR A 80 -4.12 -2.64 -2.39
C THR A 80 -4.70 -2.20 -1.04
N VAL A 81 -4.95 -3.14 -0.14
CA VAL A 81 -5.42 -2.84 1.23
C VAL A 81 -4.38 -2.01 1.97
N ALA A 82 -3.10 -2.38 1.91
CA ALA A 82 -2.01 -1.64 2.53
C ALA A 82 -1.86 -0.21 1.96
N MET A 83 -2.07 -0.02 0.65
CA MET A 83 -2.01 1.30 0.03
C MET A 83 -3.17 2.20 0.48
N LEU A 84 -4.39 1.66 0.56
CA LEU A 84 -5.56 2.39 1.06
C LEU A 84 -5.39 2.77 2.53
N TRP A 85 -4.87 1.83 3.32
CA TRP A 85 -4.57 2.01 4.73
C TRP A 85 -3.56 3.13 4.96
N VAL A 86 -2.36 2.95 4.41
CA VAL A 86 -1.22 3.86 4.64
C VAL A 86 -1.51 5.22 4.02
N GLY A 87 -2.13 5.25 2.84
CA GLY A 87 -2.55 6.48 2.18
C GLY A 87 -3.63 7.24 2.97
N GLY A 88 -4.63 6.54 3.52
CA GLY A 88 -5.69 7.12 4.34
C GLY A 88 -5.14 7.80 5.59
N HIS A 89 -4.29 7.09 6.34
CA HIS A 89 -3.60 7.65 7.51
C HIS A 89 -2.76 8.87 7.14
N LEU A 90 -1.95 8.77 6.08
CA LEU A 90 -1.07 9.86 5.65
C LEU A 90 -1.87 11.12 5.26
N VAL A 91 -2.95 10.97 4.48
CA VAL A 91 -3.77 12.11 4.06
C VAL A 91 -4.40 12.80 5.25
N ILE A 92 -5.00 12.08 6.18
CA ILE A 92 -5.68 12.70 7.31
C ILE A 92 -4.67 13.31 8.28
N ALA A 93 -3.53 12.66 8.54
CA ALA A 93 -2.48 13.25 9.38
C ALA A 93 -2.00 14.60 8.81
N ASN A 94 -1.75 14.66 7.49
CA ASN A 94 -1.35 15.91 6.83
C ASN A 94 -2.50 16.94 6.77
N LEU A 95 -3.75 16.49 6.60
CA LEU A 95 -4.92 17.37 6.55
C LEU A 95 -5.22 17.99 7.93
N ALA A 96 -5.06 17.20 8.99
CA ALA A 96 -5.18 17.64 10.38
C ALA A 96 -4.09 18.66 10.74
N GLU A 97 -2.87 18.51 10.22
CA GLU A 97 -1.78 19.49 10.41
C GLU A 97 -1.93 20.75 9.55
N THR A 98 -2.46 20.65 8.33
CA THR A 98 -2.39 21.74 7.34
C THR A 98 -3.67 22.59 7.25
N PHE A 99 -4.86 22.04 7.49
CA PHE A 99 -6.12 22.75 7.20
C PHE A 99 -6.82 23.39 8.41
N TRP A 100 -6.66 22.89 9.64
CA TRP A 100 -7.45 23.41 10.76
C TRP A 100 -6.83 23.07 12.12
N HIS A 101 -6.54 24.07 12.95
CA HIS A 101 -6.13 23.88 14.35
C HIS A 101 -7.31 23.55 15.31
N ALA A 102 -8.52 23.24 14.82
CA ALA A 102 -9.68 22.94 15.66
C ALA A 102 -9.89 21.47 16.11
N PRO A 103 -9.25 20.41 15.56
CA PRO A 103 -9.53 19.05 16.02
C PRO A 103 -8.83 18.72 17.36
N TYR A 104 -8.05 19.65 17.91
CA TYR A 104 -7.39 19.47 19.21
C TYR A 104 -8.40 19.22 20.35
N ASP A 105 -9.57 19.88 20.30
CA ASP A 105 -10.61 19.72 21.33
C ASP A 105 -11.47 18.46 21.16
N LEU A 106 -11.63 17.95 19.93
CA LEU A 106 -12.46 16.75 19.68
C LEU A 106 -11.72 15.46 20.04
N VAL A 107 -10.38 15.45 19.93
CA VAL A 107 -9.53 14.32 20.29
C VAL A 107 -9.46 14.13 21.82
N HIS A 108 -9.54 15.20 22.61
CA HIS A 108 -9.54 15.12 24.08
C HIS A 108 -10.80 14.47 24.69
N VAL A 109 -11.96 14.55 24.01
CA VAL A 109 -13.20 13.91 24.47
C VAL A 109 -13.23 12.42 24.13
N VAL A 110 -12.65 12.02 22.99
CA VAL A 110 -12.62 10.62 22.55
C VAL A 110 -11.52 9.82 23.24
N THR A 111 -10.38 10.45 23.55
CA THR A 111 -9.27 9.81 24.28
C THR A 111 -9.65 9.41 25.70
N HIS A 112 -10.44 10.22 26.42
CA HIS A 112 -10.92 9.87 27.77
C HIS A 112 -11.94 8.72 27.80
N ALA A 113 -12.63 8.42 26.71
CA ALA A 113 -13.62 7.34 26.65
C ALA A 113 -13.00 5.98 26.32
N ILE A 114 -11.77 5.95 25.80
CA ILE A 114 -11.16 4.77 25.16
C ILE A 114 -9.97 4.20 25.95
N GLU A 115 -9.34 4.97 26.84
CA GLU A 115 -8.22 4.50 27.70
C GLU A 115 -8.57 3.28 28.58
N ALA A 116 -9.85 3.05 28.88
CA ALA A 116 -10.30 1.93 29.69
C ALA A 116 -10.38 0.58 28.95
N ALA A 117 -10.30 0.55 27.61
CA ALA A 117 -10.51 -0.65 26.80
C ALA A 117 -9.24 -1.49 26.52
N GLY A 118 -8.06 -0.95 26.89
CA GLY A 118 -6.77 -1.60 26.71
C GLY A 118 -6.16 -1.37 25.33
N PRO A 119 -4.81 -1.26 25.25
CA PRO A 119 -4.08 -0.72 24.09
C PRO A 119 -4.31 -1.49 22.78
N VAL A 120 -4.64 -2.79 22.85
CA VAL A 120 -4.91 -3.62 21.68
C VAL A 120 -6.25 -3.27 21.04
N VAL A 121 -7.29 -3.02 21.85
CA VAL A 121 -8.63 -2.68 21.34
C VAL A 121 -8.61 -1.28 20.73
N VAL A 122 -7.95 -0.34 21.40
CA VAL A 122 -7.72 1.01 20.88
C VAL A 122 -6.99 0.94 19.54
N TRP A 123 -5.89 0.17 19.49
CA TRP A 123 -5.11 0.03 18.26
C TRP A 123 -5.95 -0.51 17.12
N ILE A 124 -6.73 -1.59 17.32
CA ILE A 124 -7.58 -2.17 16.26
C ILE A 124 -8.68 -1.19 15.80
N ALA A 125 -9.34 -0.52 16.74
CA ALA A 125 -10.42 0.41 16.44
C ALA A 125 -9.91 1.62 15.64
N ASP A 126 -8.79 2.20 16.08
CA ASP A 126 -8.15 3.33 15.41
C ASP A 126 -7.72 2.93 13.99
N THR A 127 -7.00 1.81 13.90
CA THR A 127 -6.60 1.11 12.67
C THR A 127 -7.78 0.97 11.69
N ALA A 128 -8.90 0.37 12.13
CA ALA A 128 -10.07 0.18 11.28
C ALA A 128 -10.70 1.50 10.81
N LEU A 129 -10.70 2.54 11.66
CA LEU A 129 -11.24 3.85 11.33
C LEU A 129 -10.46 4.49 10.18
N TRP A 130 -9.12 4.52 10.26
CA TRP A 130 -8.25 5.05 9.18
C TRP A 130 -8.48 4.32 7.85
N ALA A 131 -8.67 3.01 7.89
CA ALA A 131 -8.92 2.21 6.69
C ALA A 131 -10.24 2.56 6.01
N ILE A 132 -11.31 2.74 6.80
CA ILE A 132 -12.64 3.13 6.29
C ILE A 132 -12.56 4.53 5.66
N PHE A 133 -11.96 5.49 6.35
CA PHE A 133 -11.82 6.84 5.79
C PHE A 133 -10.97 6.87 4.52
N GLY A 134 -9.83 6.16 4.52
CA GLY A 134 -8.98 6.04 3.33
C GLY A 134 -9.74 5.44 2.13
N LEU A 135 -10.60 4.46 2.38
CA LEU A 135 -11.47 3.85 1.36
C LEU A 135 -12.54 4.83 0.84
N VAL A 136 -13.22 5.56 1.72
CA VAL A 136 -14.21 6.57 1.34
C VAL A 136 -13.56 7.67 0.49
N LEU A 137 -12.44 8.22 0.95
CA LEU A 137 -11.71 9.25 0.22
C LEU A 137 -11.20 8.73 -1.14
N GLY A 138 -10.63 7.52 -1.15
CA GLY A 138 -10.19 6.86 -2.39
C GLY A 138 -11.34 6.66 -3.38
N ALA A 139 -12.52 6.26 -2.90
CA ALA A 139 -13.72 6.11 -3.73
C ALA A 139 -14.19 7.45 -4.32
N ILE A 140 -14.17 8.53 -3.53
CA ILE A 140 -14.49 9.88 -4.00
C ILE A 140 -13.53 10.30 -5.12
N VAL A 141 -12.22 10.14 -4.92
CA VAL A 141 -11.20 10.48 -5.93
C VAL A 141 -11.41 9.69 -7.21
N VAL A 142 -11.68 8.38 -7.11
CA VAL A 142 -11.96 7.53 -8.28
C VAL A 142 -13.25 7.97 -8.99
N ALA A 143 -14.30 8.32 -8.26
CA ALA A 143 -15.56 8.80 -8.84
C ALA A 143 -15.36 10.11 -9.62
N ILE A 144 -14.61 11.06 -9.04
CA ILE A 144 -14.24 12.32 -9.72
C ILE A 144 -13.43 12.01 -10.98
N MET A 145 -12.38 11.19 -10.88
CA MET A 145 -11.51 10.90 -12.01
C MET A 145 -12.24 10.12 -13.12
N ALA A 146 -13.14 9.21 -12.76
CA ALA A 146 -14.01 8.52 -13.71
C ALA A 146 -14.97 9.49 -14.40
N GLY A 147 -15.55 10.44 -13.66
CA GLY A 147 -16.39 11.51 -14.20
C GLY A 147 -15.63 12.41 -15.19
N VAL A 148 -14.46 12.90 -14.80
CA VAL A 148 -13.58 13.74 -15.63
C VAL A 148 -13.13 12.98 -16.89
N SER A 149 -12.70 11.72 -16.76
CA SER A 149 -12.31 10.87 -17.90
C SER A 149 -13.46 10.66 -18.87
N ARG A 150 -14.70 10.48 -18.37
CA ARG A 150 -15.90 10.38 -19.22
C ARG A 150 -16.16 11.66 -20.02
N ILE A 151 -15.96 12.82 -19.41
CA ILE A 151 -16.13 14.13 -20.06
C ILE A 151 -15.04 14.34 -21.12
N LEU A 152 -13.77 14.07 -20.79
CA LEU A 152 -12.64 14.23 -21.70
C LEU A 152 -12.66 13.25 -22.88
N ARG A 153 -13.13 12.01 -22.70
CA ARG A 153 -13.26 11.03 -23.79
C ARG A 153 -14.39 11.35 -24.77
N ARG A 154 -15.37 12.17 -24.36
CA ARG A 154 -16.48 12.59 -25.22
C ARG A 154 -16.04 13.57 -26.32
N GLY A 155 -14.97 14.33 -26.11
CA GLY A 155 -14.42 15.28 -27.08
C GLY A 155 -13.57 14.66 -28.20
N ARG A 156 -13.14 13.39 -28.09
CA ARG A 156 -12.20 12.77 -29.03
C ARG A 156 -12.86 11.98 -30.18
N LYS A 157 -14.19 11.93 -30.24
CA LYS A 157 -14.95 11.17 -31.27
C LYS A 157 -15.44 12.00 -32.47
N VAL A 158 -15.12 13.30 -32.56
CA VAL A 158 -15.72 14.22 -33.55
C VAL A 158 -14.80 14.50 -34.76
N SER A 159 -13.60 13.92 -34.83
CA SER A 159 -12.63 14.24 -35.90
C SER A 159 -12.09 12.98 -36.61
N ALA A 160 -12.98 12.21 -37.23
CA ALA A 160 -12.58 11.31 -38.32
C ALA A 160 -13.01 11.97 -39.65
N PRO A 161 -12.07 12.44 -40.50
CA PRO A 161 -12.40 12.89 -41.84
C PRO A 161 -12.89 11.69 -42.65
N THR A 162 -14.07 11.86 -43.25
CA THR A 162 -14.65 10.95 -44.23
C THR A 162 -13.76 10.86 -45.48
N SER A 163 -13.62 9.65 -46.00
CA SER A 163 -13.06 9.29 -47.29
C SER A 163 -13.49 10.22 -48.43
N GLY A 164 -12.50 10.65 -49.23
CA GLY A 164 -12.65 11.15 -50.59
C GLY A 164 -11.48 10.61 -51.41
#